data_AF-A0A4Q3FUT0-F1
#
_entry.id   AF-A0A4Q3FUT0-F1
#
_cell.length_a   1.000
_cell.length_b   1.000
_cell.length_c   1.000
_cell.angle_alpha   90.00
_cell.angle_beta   90.00
_cell.angle_gamma   90.00
#
_symmetry.space_group_name_H-M   'P 1'
#
loop_
_entity.id
_entity.type
_entity.pdbx_description
1 polymer ?
#
loop_
_entity_poly.entity_id
_entity_poly.type
_entity_poly.pdbx_seq_one_letter_code
_entity_poly.pdbx_strand_id
1 'polypeptide(L)'
;MAVGVAQRQAGEASVRQAGVRPRDVIGVDVEDFAGSGPYSPVDRSQTTAWYERTWERGGKREARVGSARSEAKVVEQRRRLRMLDVLEKVQMAWVEA
;
A
#
# COMPACT_ATOMS: atom_id res chain seq x y z
N MET A 1 24.19 6.39 7.89
CA MET A 1 23.90 6.43 6.43
C MET A 1 22.82 5.44 5.99
N ALA A 2 22.85 4.17 6.43
CA ALA A 2 21.88 3.14 6.01
C ALA A 2 20.40 3.50 6.23
N VAL A 3 20.05 4.08 7.38
CA VAL A 3 18.65 4.47 7.70
C VAL A 3 18.07 5.48 6.70
N GLY A 4 18.87 6.47 6.27
CA GLY A 4 18.41 7.48 5.32
C GLY A 4 18.19 6.93 3.91
N VAL A 5 18.99 5.93 3.51
CA VAL A 5 18.81 5.21 2.25
C VAL A 5 17.55 4.33 2.31
N ALA A 6 17.35 3.61 3.42
CA ALA A 6 16.16 2.79 3.64
C ALA A 6 14.87 3.63 3.64
N GLN A 7 14.88 4.80 4.28
CA GLN A 7 13.74 5.72 4.27
C GLN A 7 13.40 6.24 2.88
N ARG A 8 14.41 6.56 2.06
CA ARG A 8 14.19 6.96 0.66
C ARG A 8 13.58 5.82 -0.15
N GLN A 9 14.15 4.62 -0.04
CA GLN A 9 13.65 3.44 -0.76
C GLN A 9 12.22 3.08 -0.34
N ALA A 10 11.89 3.21 0.95
CA ALA A 10 10.54 3.04 1.46
C ALA A 10 9.57 4.07 0.85
N GLY A 11 9.95 5.34 0.79
CA GLY A 11 9.14 6.38 0.14
C GLY A 11 8.89 6.10 -1.34
N GLU A 12 9.91 5.67 -2.07
CA GLU A 12 9.79 5.27 -3.48
C GLU A 12 8.89 4.04 -3.66
N ALA A 13 9.00 3.06 -2.75
CA ALA A 13 8.13 1.89 -2.75
C ALA A 13 6.67 2.27 -2.49
N SER A 14 6.39 3.15 -1.52
CA SER A 14 5.05 3.64 -1.23
C SER A 14 4.44 4.38 -2.42
N VAL A 15 5.22 5.22 -3.13
CA VAL A 15 4.76 5.89 -4.35
C VAL A 15 4.42 4.88 -5.45
N ARG A 16 5.26 3.85 -5.64
CA ARG A 16 4.97 2.78 -6.60
C ARG A 16 3.70 2.02 -6.23
N GLN A 17 3.53 1.66 -4.96
CA GLN A 17 2.36 0.94 -4.46
C GLN A 17 1.08 1.76 -4.61
N ALA A 18 1.11 3.06 -4.32
CA ALA A 18 -0.03 3.97 -4.49
C ALA A 18 -0.52 4.06 -5.94
N GLY A 19 0.39 3.83 -6.90
CA GLY A 19 0.10 3.80 -8.33
C GLY A 19 -0.54 2.51 -8.82
N VAL A 20 -0.63 1.46 -7.99
CA VAL A 20 -1.25 0.19 -8.37
C VAL A 20 -2.77 0.36 -8.43
N ARG A 21 -3.40 -0.21 -9.46
CA ARG A 21 -4.85 -0.22 -9.62
C ARG A 21 -5.51 -1.17 -8.61
N PRO A 22 -6.79 -0.97 -8.26
CA PRO A 22 -7.57 -1.98 -7.55
C PRO A 22 -7.42 -3.35 -8.24
N ARG A 23 -7.26 -4.40 -7.44
CA ARG A 23 -7.18 -5.77 -7.96
C ARG A 23 -8.57 -6.23 -8.39
N ASP A 24 -8.64 -6.92 -9.53
CA ASP A 24 -9.84 -7.64 -9.93
C ASP A 24 -9.92 -8.96 -9.14
N VAL A 25 -11.14 -9.40 -8.83
CA VAL A 25 -11.39 -10.62 -8.06
C VAL A 25 -12.27 -11.56 -8.89
N ILE A 26 -11.90 -12.84 -8.92
CA ILE A 26 -12.71 -13.93 -9.48
C ILE A 26 -12.97 -14.90 -8.33
N GLY A 27 -14.24 -15.20 -8.09
CA GLY A 27 -14.68 -16.15 -7.08
C GLY A 27 -15.49 -17.28 -7.70
N VAL A 28 -15.44 -18.45 -7.06
CA VAL A 28 -16.29 -19.59 -7.37
C VAL A 28 -16.78 -20.16 -6.05
N ASP A 29 -18.10 -20.14 -5.88
CA ASP A 29 -18.80 -20.71 -4.75
C ASP A 29 -19.48 -22.00 -5.20
N VAL A 30 -19.27 -23.09 -4.47
CA VAL A 30 -19.93 -24.38 -4.69
C VAL A 30 -20.75 -24.67 -3.45
N GLU A 31 -22.07 -24.57 -3.56
CA GLU A 31 -22.98 -24.84 -2.46
C GLU A 31 -23.71 -26.19 -2.67
N ASP A 32 -24.07 -26.85 -1.55
CA ASP A 32 -24.82 -28.12 -1.40
C ASP A 32 -24.10 -29.48 -1.57
N PHE A 33 -22.93 -29.69 -0.94
CA PHE A 33 -22.35 -31.05 -0.81
C PHE A 33 -22.67 -31.81 0.51
N ALA A 34 -23.39 -31.22 1.47
CA ALA A 34 -23.52 -31.79 2.83
C ALA A 34 -24.92 -31.72 3.46
N GLY A 35 -25.99 -32.01 2.70
CA GLY A 35 -27.34 -32.22 3.24
C GLY A 35 -27.69 -33.72 3.35
N SER A 36 -27.63 -34.30 4.55
CA SER A 36 -28.07 -35.68 4.80
C SER A 36 -29.60 -35.74 4.92
N GLY A 37 -30.30 -35.88 3.79
CA GLY A 37 -31.75 -36.09 3.72
C GLY A 37 -32.13 -37.06 2.58
N PRO A 38 -33.22 -37.83 2.70
CA PRO A 38 -33.51 -39.00 1.85
C PRO A 38 -33.95 -38.72 0.40
N TYR A 39 -33.65 -37.55 -0.17
CA TYR A 39 -34.00 -37.20 -1.55
C TYR A 39 -32.78 -36.76 -2.36
N SER A 40 -32.50 -37.52 -3.43
CA SER A 40 -31.53 -37.34 -4.52
C SER A 40 -30.56 -36.13 -4.38
N PRO A 41 -29.31 -36.34 -3.92
CA PRO A 41 -28.33 -35.27 -3.74
C PRO A 41 -27.66 -34.78 -5.03
N VAL A 42 -28.04 -35.30 -6.20
CA VAL A 42 -27.29 -35.10 -7.46
C VAL A 42 -27.84 -33.95 -8.32
N ASP A 43 -29.09 -33.50 -8.08
CA ASP A 43 -29.78 -32.52 -8.94
C ASP A 43 -29.75 -31.06 -8.42
N ARG A 44 -29.00 -30.76 -7.35
CA ARG A 44 -28.98 -29.42 -6.72
C ARG A 44 -27.59 -28.83 -6.46
N SER A 45 -26.53 -29.37 -7.05
CA SER A 45 -25.22 -28.70 -6.98
C SER A 45 -25.29 -27.37 -7.72
N GLN A 46 -25.30 -26.27 -6.97
CA GLN A 46 -25.20 -24.94 -7.52
C GLN A 46 -23.74 -24.49 -7.45
N THR A 47 -23.09 -24.40 -8.61
CA THR A 47 -21.80 -23.74 -8.75
C THR A 47 -22.03 -22.32 -9.25
N THR A 48 -21.66 -21.33 -8.47
CA THR A 48 -21.77 -19.92 -8.81
C THR A 48 -20.38 -19.33 -9.00
N ALA A 49 -20.08 -18.82 -10.19
CA ALA A 49 -18.87 -18.05 -10.43
C ALA A 49 -19.20 -16.56 -10.53
N TRP A 50 -18.36 -15.71 -9.97
CA TRP A 50 -18.53 -14.26 -10.02
C TRP A 50 -17.21 -13.53 -10.28
N TYR A 51 -17.33 -12.34 -10.87
CA TYR A 51 -16.21 -11.47 -11.21
C TYR A 51 -16.49 -10.06 -10.70
N GLU A 52 -15.54 -9.52 -9.95
CA GLU A 52 -15.59 -8.16 -9.43
C GLU A 52 -14.45 -7.32 -10.00
N ARG A 53 -14.80 -6.14 -10.51
CA ARG A 53 -13.84 -5.10 -10.88
C ARG A 53 -14.25 -3.77 -10.29
N THR A 54 -13.35 -3.19 -9.50
CA THR A 54 -13.49 -1.83 -8.99
C THR A 54 -12.98 -0.82 -10.02
N TRP A 55 -13.84 0.13 -10.42
CA TRP A 55 -13.50 1.20 -11.34
C TRP A 55 -13.24 2.51 -10.59
N GLU A 56 -12.08 3.12 -10.84
CA GLU A 56 -11.74 4.41 -10.26
C GLU A 56 -12.20 5.55 -11.18
N ARG A 57 -12.84 6.57 -10.60
CA ARG A 57 -13.29 7.79 -11.29
C ARG A 57 -12.72 9.04 -10.63
N GLY A 58 -12.68 10.14 -11.38
CA GLY A 58 -12.38 11.47 -10.81
C GLY A 58 -10.96 11.62 -10.26
N GLY A 59 -9.97 10.97 -10.87
CA GLY A 59 -8.57 11.19 -10.51
C GLY A 59 -8.13 10.54 -9.18
N LYS A 60 -8.88 9.58 -8.64
CA LYS A 60 -8.55 8.92 -7.35
C LYS A 60 -7.15 8.31 -7.33
N ARG A 61 -6.69 7.77 -8.45
CA ARG A 61 -5.34 7.21 -8.58
C ARG A 61 -4.28 8.30 -8.49
N GLU A 62 -4.47 9.38 -9.24
CA GLU A 62 -3.60 10.55 -9.24
C GLU A 62 -3.53 11.17 -7.84
N ALA A 63 -4.66 11.25 -7.13
CA ALA A 63 -4.73 11.73 -5.76
C ALA A 63 -3.92 10.83 -4.80
N ARG A 64 -4.05 9.49 -4.88
CA ARG A 64 -3.25 8.57 -4.06
C ARG A 64 -1.75 8.72 -4.33
N VAL A 65 -1.36 8.76 -5.61
CA VAL A 65 0.04 8.95 -6.00
C VAL A 65 0.56 10.31 -5.51
N GLY A 66 -0.24 11.37 -5.62
CA GLY A 66 0.09 12.71 -5.13
C GLY A 66 0.30 12.76 -3.62
N SER A 67 -0.56 12.08 -2.84
CA SER A 67 -0.39 11.95 -1.39
C SER A 67 0.92 11.23 -1.04
N ALA A 68 1.15 10.06 -1.63
CA ALA A 68 2.37 9.28 -1.37
C ALA A 68 3.66 10.06 -1.74
N ARG A 69 3.63 10.84 -2.83
CA ARG A 69 4.75 11.71 -3.21
C ARG A 69 4.98 12.83 -2.20
N SER A 70 3.91 13.43 -1.69
CA SER A 70 3.98 14.48 -0.67
C SER A 70 4.57 13.94 0.63
N GLU A 71 4.13 12.76 1.06
CA GLU A 71 4.67 12.07 2.24
C GLU A 71 6.16 11.75 2.09
N ALA A 72 6.58 11.22 0.93
CA ALA A 72 7.99 10.97 0.64
C ALA A 72 8.83 12.25 0.71
N LYS A 73 8.32 13.38 0.19
CA LYS A 73 8.98 14.69 0.26
C LYS A 73 9.12 15.18 1.69
N VAL A 74 8.11 14.99 2.54
CA VAL A 74 8.19 15.34 3.97
C VAL A 74 9.30 14.55 4.67
N VAL A 75 9.42 13.25 4.39
CA VAL A 75 10.50 12.41 4.94
C VAL A 75 11.88 12.91 4.51
N GLU A 76 12.02 13.30 3.24
CA GLU A 76 13.25 13.90 2.71
C GLU A 76 13.61 15.20 3.46
N GLN A 77 12.66 16.12 3.63
CA GLN A 77 12.91 17.38 4.34
C GLN A 77 13.30 17.14 5.80
N ARG A 78 12.63 16.21 6.50
CA ARG A 78 13.00 15.82 7.87
C ARG A 78 14.40 15.23 7.96
N ARG A 79 14.87 14.52 6.93
CA ARG A 79 16.25 14.04 6.87
C ARG A 79 17.23 15.20 6.73
N ARG A 80 16.90 16.20 5.91
CA ARG A 80 17.73 17.39 5.73
C ARG A 80 17.84 18.20 7.02
N LEU A 81 16.72 18.42 7.72
CA LEU A 81 16.72 19.09 9.03
C LEU A 81 17.62 18.36 10.03
N ARG A 82 17.48 17.04 10.17
CA ARG A 82 18.35 16.24 11.06
C ARG A 82 19.84 16.34 10.72
N MET A 83 20.19 16.53 9.45
CA MET A 83 21.59 16.76 9.07
C MET A 83 22.07 18.13 9.54
N LEU A 84 21.24 19.16 9.38
CA LEU A 84 21.54 20.52 9.85
C LEU A 84 21.69 20.54 11.38
N ASP A 85 20.82 19.87 12.12
CA ASP A 85 20.91 19.77 13.59
C ASP A 85 22.24 19.13 14.05
N VAL A 86 22.75 18.15 13.30
CA VAL A 86 24.04 17.52 13.60
C VAL A 86 25.19 18.48 13.31
N LEU A 87 25.14 19.20 12.19
CA LEU A 87 26.16 20.19 11.83
C LEU A 87 26.21 21.33 12.86
N GLU A 88 25.05 21.81 13.30
CA GLU A 88 24.93 22.82 14.36
C GLU A 88 25.59 22.34 15.66
N LYS A 89 25.28 21.12 16.11
CA LYS A 89 25.87 20.55 17.33
C LYS A 89 27.39 20.45 17.27
N VAL A 90 27.93 20.04 16.12
CA VAL A 90 29.39 19.97 15.90
C VAL A 90 30.00 21.36 15.94
N GLN A 91 29.35 22.36 15.32
CA GLN A 91 29.83 23.74 15.34
C GLN A 91 29.85 24.29 16.77
N MET A 92 28.80 24.09 17.55
CA MET A 92 28.74 24.54 18.94
C MET A 92 29.82 23.88 19.80
N ALA A 93 29.99 22.56 19.68
CA ALA A 93 31.03 21.84 20.42
C ALA A 93 32.45 22.29 20.08
N TRP A 94 32.69 22.76 18.85
CA TRP A 94 33.99 23.30 18.44
C TRP A 94 34.23 24.71 18.99
N VAL A 95 33.19 25.54 19.08
CA VAL A 95 33.29 26.91 19.65
C VAL A 95 33.46 26.87 21.17
N GLU A 96 32.92 25.87 21.85
CA GLU A 96 32.97 25.71 23.31
C GLU A 96 34.27 25.04 23.81
N ALA A 97 35.12 24.52 22.92
CA ALA A 97 36.38 23.83 23.24
C ALA A 97 37.59 24.76 23.18
#